data_AF-A0ABD6D0J9-F1
#
_entry.id   AF-A0ABD6D0J9-F1
#
_cell.length_a   1.000
_cell.length_b   1.000
_cell.length_c   1.000
_cell.angle_alpha   90.00
_cell.angle_beta   90.00
_cell.angle_gamma   90.00
#
_symmetry.space_group_name_H-M   'P 1'
#
loop_
_entity.id
_entity.type
_entity.pdbx_description
1 polymer ?
#
loop_
_entity_poly.entity_id
_entity_poly.type
_entity_poly.pdbx_seq_one_letter_code
_entity_poly.pdbx_strand_id
1 'polypeptide(L)'
;MSDSPAREEDTPPDAADEADDVQALRRQVEEKYDFEDFGPSDMAQMSAEEWEAAFDPETWVVGEDLLDRVENDLKNRIDTREVFAVLERYEEGGEERLVAYSDEGYAIVGPDGSVEGQGTVLRDVKPTVALCSMDSYAVPDAPDDVSLPTPDDVPEGTGQLGNNLLQVVAVAQLLAGLGLIGVWLFTDAVPTPGGYVNLVPPVVGLVFAGIGLFLFAVVANARLSDRFRAEEFRDRLRATGVDDGDRPDFLPPLEGSETASTGSTAADETGDPD
;
A
#
# COMPACT_ATOMS: atom_id res chain seq x y z
N MET A 1 -1.25 42.47 72.46
CA MET A 1 -0.18 41.75 71.72
C MET A 1 -0.87 40.56 71.09
N SER A 2 -0.97 40.59 69.77
CA SER A 2 -1.83 39.73 68.96
C SER A 2 -1.25 38.34 68.81
N ASP A 3 -2.09 37.33 69.02
CA ASP A 3 -1.85 35.94 68.62
C ASP A 3 -2.19 35.84 67.13
N SER A 4 -1.24 35.36 66.32
CA SER A 4 -1.35 35.24 64.87
C SER A 4 -1.39 33.76 64.55
N PRO A 5 -2.46 33.23 63.92
CA PRO A 5 -2.49 31.81 63.57
C PRO A 5 -1.53 31.58 62.40
N ALA A 6 -0.73 30.53 62.53
CA ALA A 6 0.15 30.05 61.46
C ALA A 6 -0.70 29.72 60.22
N ARG A 7 -0.30 30.31 59.09
CA ARG A 7 -0.84 29.98 57.78
C ARG A 7 -0.21 28.67 57.36
N GLU A 8 -1.01 27.61 57.30
CA GLU A 8 -0.63 26.36 56.64
C GLU A 8 -0.25 26.69 55.20
N GLU A 9 1.00 26.41 54.84
CA GLU A 9 1.51 26.54 53.48
C GLU A 9 0.91 25.40 52.66
N ASP A 10 -0.03 25.78 51.79
CA ASP A 10 -0.60 24.95 50.74
C ASP A 10 0.53 24.57 49.78
N THR A 11 1.15 23.41 50.05
CA THR A 11 2.19 22.83 49.19
C THR A 11 1.46 22.26 47.97
N PRO A 12 1.84 22.63 46.73
CA PRO A 12 1.23 22.04 45.55
C PRO A 12 1.40 20.51 45.62
N PRO A 13 0.40 19.71 45.23
CA PRO A 13 0.55 18.27 45.15
C PRO A 13 1.76 17.92 44.29
N ASP A 14 2.54 16.95 44.77
CA ASP A 14 3.75 16.49 44.10
C ASP A 14 3.33 15.73 42.83
N ALA A 15 3.80 16.11 41.65
CA ALA A 15 3.39 15.51 40.38
C ALA A 15 3.68 13.99 40.30
N ALA A 16 4.56 13.49 41.17
CA ALA A 16 4.83 12.08 41.35
C ALA A 16 3.67 11.32 42.01
N ASP A 17 2.97 11.93 42.98
CA ASP A 17 1.83 11.30 43.67
C ASP A 17 0.63 11.16 42.71
N GLU A 18 0.40 12.14 41.84
CA GLU A 18 -0.67 12.11 40.83
C GLU A 18 -0.43 11.03 39.76
N ALA A 19 0.81 10.86 39.29
CA ALA A 19 1.15 9.83 38.31
C ALA A 19 0.99 8.40 38.87
N ASP A 20 1.33 8.19 40.14
CA ASP A 20 1.15 6.91 40.83
C ASP A 20 -0.35 6.58 41.03
N ASP A 21 -1.17 7.58 41.35
CA ASP A 21 -2.62 7.43 41.48
C ASP A 21 -3.29 7.08 40.14
N VAL A 22 -2.88 7.71 39.04
CA VAL A 22 -3.39 7.39 37.68
C VAL A 22 -3.00 5.98 37.26
N GLN A 23 -1.75 5.55 37.53
CA GLN A 23 -1.34 4.16 37.25
C GLN A 23 -2.10 3.13 38.08
N ALA A 24 -2.41 3.44 39.34
CA ALA A 24 -3.24 2.59 40.19
C ALA A 24 -4.66 2.47 39.63
N LEU A 25 -5.24 3.57 39.16
CA LEU A 25 -6.55 3.61 38.51
C LEU A 25 -6.54 2.81 37.20
N ARG A 26 -5.52 2.97 36.35
CA ARG A 26 -5.34 2.20 35.11
C ARG A 26 -5.39 0.70 35.35
N ARG A 27 -4.64 0.21 36.34
CA ARG A 27 -4.62 -1.22 36.70
C ARG A 27 -5.98 -1.73 37.16
N GLN A 28 -6.73 -0.91 37.91
CA GLN A 28 -8.07 -1.26 38.33
C GLN A 28 -9.05 -1.32 37.15
N VAL A 29 -8.89 -0.46 36.15
CA VAL A 29 -9.69 -0.47 34.92
C VAL A 29 -9.39 -1.70 34.07
N GLU A 30 -8.11 -2.07 33.91
CA GLU A 30 -7.68 -3.31 33.23
C GLU A 30 -8.22 -4.57 33.90
N GLU A 31 -8.41 -4.58 35.21
CA GLU A 31 -9.06 -5.70 35.91
C GLU A 31 -10.59 -5.71 35.75
N LYS A 32 -11.20 -4.53 35.59
CA LYS A 32 -12.66 -4.36 35.55
C LYS A 32 -13.24 -4.60 34.16
N TYR A 33 -12.51 -4.28 33.10
CA TYR A 33 -12.97 -4.36 31.71
C TYR A 33 -12.10 -5.33 30.89
N ASP A 34 -12.74 -6.13 30.04
CA ASP A 34 -12.04 -6.93 29.03
C ASP A 34 -11.84 -6.08 27.76
N PHE A 35 -10.61 -5.60 27.55
CA PHE A 35 -10.29 -4.76 26.41
C PHE A 35 -10.31 -5.51 25.06
N GLU A 36 -10.26 -6.85 25.06
CA GLU A 36 -10.33 -7.65 23.83
C GLU A 36 -11.77 -7.77 23.28
N ASP A 37 -12.79 -7.67 24.15
CA ASP A 37 -14.22 -7.67 23.80
C ASP A 37 -14.92 -6.37 24.23
N PHE A 38 -14.21 -5.25 24.17
CA PHE A 38 -14.71 -3.95 24.61
C PHE A 38 -15.70 -3.34 23.62
N GLY A 39 -16.92 -3.07 24.07
CA GLY A 39 -18.00 -2.58 23.21
C GLY A 39 -18.61 -1.23 23.61
N PRO A 40 -19.59 -0.72 22.82
CA PRO A 40 -20.31 0.53 23.13
C PRO A 40 -21.03 0.51 24.49
N SER A 41 -21.43 -0.66 24.98
CA SER A 41 -22.02 -0.83 26.31
C SER A 41 -21.02 -0.58 27.44
N ASP A 42 -19.75 -0.92 27.22
CA ASP A 42 -18.70 -0.75 28.22
C ASP A 42 -18.23 0.70 28.24
N MET A 43 -18.14 1.33 27.06
CA MET A 43 -17.95 2.79 26.94
C MET A 43 -19.00 3.58 27.71
N ALA A 44 -20.27 3.15 27.69
CA ALA A 44 -21.35 3.83 28.41
C ALA A 44 -21.28 3.64 29.94
N GLN A 45 -20.58 2.61 30.41
CA GLN A 45 -20.41 2.31 31.84
C GLN A 45 -19.14 2.92 32.43
N MET A 46 -18.16 3.24 31.59
CA MET A 46 -16.87 3.78 31.99
C MET A 46 -17.01 5.24 32.45
N SER A 47 -16.46 5.55 33.62
CA SER A 47 -16.39 6.93 34.11
C SER A 47 -15.34 7.72 33.31
N ALA A 48 -15.41 9.05 33.35
CA ALA A 48 -14.41 9.90 32.68
C ALA A 48 -12.99 9.67 33.22
N GLU A 49 -12.85 9.50 34.54
CA GLU A 49 -11.57 9.23 35.21
C GLU A 49 -11.01 7.85 34.83
N GLU A 50 -11.87 6.84 34.72
CA GLU A 50 -11.48 5.52 34.23
C GLU A 50 -11.02 5.59 32.76
N TRP A 51 -11.71 6.39 31.95
CA TRP A 51 -11.40 6.60 30.53
C TRP A 51 -10.05 7.28 30.34
N GLU A 52 -9.81 8.38 31.06
CA GLU A 52 -8.55 9.12 31.07
C GLU A 52 -7.40 8.23 31.53
N ALA A 53 -7.61 7.43 32.59
CA ALA A 53 -6.60 6.50 33.07
C ALA A 53 -6.29 5.38 32.05
N ALA A 54 -7.28 4.87 31.33
CA ALA A 54 -7.09 3.81 30.33
C ALA A 54 -6.50 4.31 29.01
N PHE A 55 -6.85 5.52 28.58
CA PHE A 55 -6.48 6.11 27.29
C PHE A 55 -5.76 7.44 27.48
N ASP A 56 -4.70 7.39 28.29
CA ASP A 56 -3.91 8.56 28.67
C ASP A 56 -3.04 9.05 27.51
N PRO A 57 -3.34 10.22 26.93
CA PRO A 57 -2.60 10.75 25.79
C PRO A 57 -1.16 11.11 26.15
N GLU A 58 -0.83 11.32 27.42
CA GLU A 58 0.55 11.61 27.85
C GLU A 58 1.45 10.38 27.78
N THR A 59 0.86 9.18 27.67
CA THR A 59 1.59 7.92 27.46
C THR A 59 1.74 7.54 26.00
N TRP A 60 1.24 8.36 25.07
CA TRP A 60 1.44 8.09 23.65
C TRP A 60 2.78 8.63 23.19
N VAL A 61 3.44 7.87 22.33
CA VAL A 61 4.69 8.29 21.71
C VAL A 61 4.38 9.37 20.67
N VAL A 62 5.06 10.51 20.81
CA VAL A 62 4.98 11.70 19.97
C VAL A 62 6.40 12.22 19.69
N GLY A 63 6.52 13.21 18.82
CA GLY A 63 7.80 13.81 18.44
C GLY A 63 8.57 12.99 17.42
N GLU A 64 9.90 13.12 17.44
CA GLU A 64 10.83 12.40 16.56
C GLU A 64 10.71 10.88 16.74
N ASP A 65 10.54 10.40 17.97
CA ASP A 65 10.36 8.98 18.27
C ASP A 65 9.12 8.38 17.58
N LEU A 66 8.03 9.15 17.45
CA LEU A 66 6.85 8.72 16.69
C LEU A 66 7.17 8.62 15.20
N LEU A 67 7.84 9.64 14.66
CA LEU A 67 8.21 9.67 13.24
C LEU A 67 9.14 8.51 12.88
N ASP A 68 10.12 8.19 13.72
CA ASP A 68 11.01 7.04 13.59
C ASP A 68 10.23 5.72 13.54
N ARG A 69 9.28 5.55 14.47
CA ARG A 69 8.44 4.35 14.54
C ARG A 69 7.55 4.20 13.31
N VAL A 70 6.91 5.30 12.88
CA VAL A 70 6.05 5.31 11.69
C VAL A 70 6.85 5.04 10.43
N GLU A 71 8.02 5.67 10.28
CA GLU A 71 8.89 5.44 9.13
C GLU A 71 9.31 3.97 9.04
N ASN A 72 9.72 3.37 10.16
CA ASN A 72 10.16 1.98 10.19
C ASN A 72 9.00 1.00 9.90
N ASP A 73 7.80 1.22 10.46
CA ASP A 73 6.64 0.39 10.13
C ASP A 73 6.24 0.52 8.64
N LEU A 74 6.24 1.74 8.12
CA LEU A 74 5.92 1.99 6.70
C LEU A 74 6.98 1.38 5.77
N LYS A 75 8.28 1.46 6.10
CA LYS A 75 9.34 0.77 5.35
C LYS A 75 9.07 -0.73 5.31
N ASN A 76 8.74 -1.36 6.44
CA ASN A 76 8.41 -2.78 6.46
C ASN A 76 7.19 -3.09 5.56
N ARG A 77 6.13 -2.27 5.63
CA ARG A 77 4.94 -2.47 4.78
C ARG A 77 5.19 -2.24 3.28
N ILE A 78 6.10 -1.35 2.93
CA ILE A 78 6.51 -1.14 1.53
C ILE A 78 7.28 -2.36 1.05
N ASP A 79 8.21 -2.90 1.86
CA ASP A 79 8.96 -4.11 1.54
C ASP A 79 8.04 -5.34 1.36
N THR A 80 7.04 -5.49 2.24
CA THR A 80 6.05 -6.57 2.13
C THR A 80 5.00 -6.34 1.03
N ARG A 81 5.06 -5.21 0.31
CA ARG A 81 4.12 -4.76 -0.72
C ARG A 81 2.68 -4.58 -0.24
N GLU A 82 2.51 -4.22 1.04
CA GLU A 82 1.23 -3.83 1.61
C GLU A 82 0.90 -2.36 1.33
N VAL A 83 1.93 -1.51 1.20
CA VAL A 83 1.80 -0.07 0.91
C VAL A 83 2.64 0.29 -0.32
N PHE A 84 2.08 1.10 -1.22
CA PHE A 84 2.80 1.67 -2.37
C PHE A 84 3.00 3.16 -2.14
N ALA A 85 4.16 3.53 -1.60
CA ALA A 85 4.53 4.92 -1.35
C ALA A 85 6.06 5.08 -1.31
N VAL A 86 6.52 6.30 -1.61
CA VAL A 86 7.86 6.80 -1.31
C VAL A 86 7.80 7.54 0.02
N LEU A 87 8.83 7.40 0.85
CA LEU A 87 8.95 8.05 2.16
C LEU A 87 10.06 9.10 2.13
N GLU A 88 9.76 10.29 2.65
CA GLU A 88 10.73 11.38 2.79
C GLU A 88 10.52 12.09 4.13
N ARG A 89 11.63 12.48 4.77
CA ARG A 89 11.60 13.45 5.87
C ARG A 89 11.90 14.84 5.36
N TYR A 90 11.23 15.83 5.93
CA TYR A 90 11.48 17.23 5.64
C TYR A 90 11.15 18.09 6.86
N GLU A 91 11.65 19.32 6.84
CA GLU A 91 11.42 20.30 7.90
C GLU A 91 10.44 21.37 7.40
N GLU A 92 9.41 21.68 8.18
CA GLU A 92 8.44 22.72 7.87
C GLU A 92 8.13 23.52 9.12
N GLY A 93 8.41 24.82 9.08
CA GLY A 93 8.19 25.69 10.24
C GLY A 93 9.09 25.37 11.45
N GLY A 94 10.21 24.66 11.24
CA GLY A 94 11.14 24.26 12.32
C GLY A 94 10.78 22.95 13.02
N GLU A 95 9.80 22.21 12.47
CA GLU A 95 9.40 20.89 12.96
C GLU A 95 9.67 19.85 11.86
N GLU A 96 10.24 18.71 12.25
CA GLU A 96 10.41 17.57 11.36
C GLU A 96 9.06 16.91 11.06
N ARG A 97 8.84 16.55 9.79
CA ARG A 97 7.64 15.87 9.31
C ARG A 97 8.02 14.72 8.38
N LEU A 98 7.20 13.69 8.38
CA LEU A 98 7.32 12.55 7.46
C LEU A 98 6.25 12.65 6.38
N VAL A 99 6.63 12.60 5.11
CA VAL A 99 5.69 12.47 3.99
C VAL A 99 5.81 11.09 3.36
N ALA A 100 4.65 10.44 3.22
CA ALA A 100 4.49 9.29 2.35
C ALA A 100 3.69 9.73 1.12
N TYR A 101 4.12 9.37 -0.08
CA TYR A 101 3.39 9.74 -1.30
C TYR A 101 3.45 8.68 -2.39
N SER A 102 2.41 8.67 -3.22
CA SER A 102 2.28 7.82 -4.40
C SER A 102 1.92 8.66 -5.62
N ASP A 103 1.53 8.02 -6.72
CA ASP A 103 1.08 8.67 -7.94
C ASP A 103 -0.32 9.29 -7.80
N GLU A 104 -1.11 8.83 -6.83
CA GLU A 104 -2.53 9.15 -6.66
C GLU A 104 -2.86 9.80 -5.31
N GLY A 105 -1.88 9.96 -4.42
CA GLY A 105 -2.14 10.47 -3.08
C GLY A 105 -0.90 10.67 -2.24
N TYR A 106 -1.13 11.22 -1.05
CA TYR A 106 -0.07 11.47 -0.08
C TYR A 106 -0.62 11.55 1.34
N ALA A 107 0.27 11.40 2.30
CA ALA A 107 0.02 11.65 3.71
C ALA A 107 1.25 12.32 4.33
N ILE A 108 1.02 13.39 5.08
CA ILE A 108 2.02 14.09 5.90
C ILE A 108 1.70 13.75 7.35
N VAL A 109 2.71 13.29 8.08
CA VAL A 109 2.64 12.96 9.50
C VAL A 109 3.41 14.02 10.28
N GLY A 110 2.72 14.68 11.20
CA GLY A 110 3.30 15.63 12.14
C GLY A 110 3.85 14.93 13.39
N PRO A 111 4.74 15.59 14.13
CA PRO A 111 5.29 15.06 15.39
C PRO A 111 4.22 14.86 16.47
N ASP A 112 3.10 15.58 16.40
CA ASP A 112 1.95 15.43 17.29
C ASP A 112 1.04 14.24 16.94
N GLY A 113 1.40 13.46 15.91
CA GLY A 113 0.59 12.36 15.38
C GLY A 113 -0.57 12.81 14.49
N SER A 114 -0.64 14.10 14.15
CA SER A 114 -1.57 14.58 13.13
C SER A 114 -1.24 13.97 11.76
N VAL A 115 -2.28 13.64 10.98
CA VAL A 115 -2.11 13.10 9.62
C VAL A 115 -3.00 13.84 8.64
N GLU A 116 -2.37 14.57 7.73
CA GLU A 116 -3.00 15.32 6.65
C GLU A 116 -2.71 14.66 5.30
N GLY A 117 -3.62 14.80 4.32
CA GLY A 117 -3.37 14.28 2.98
C GLY A 117 -4.62 13.82 2.26
N GLN A 118 -4.43 12.98 1.24
CA GLN A 118 -5.50 12.46 0.39
C GLN A 118 -5.14 11.13 -0.27
N GLY A 119 -6.16 10.41 -0.74
CA GLY A 119 -5.98 9.17 -1.50
C GLY A 119 -5.76 7.93 -0.63
N THR A 120 -5.28 6.87 -1.27
CA THR A 120 -5.02 5.57 -0.62
C THR A 120 -3.91 5.67 0.42
N VAL A 121 -2.87 6.46 0.15
CA VAL A 121 -1.75 6.67 1.08
C VAL A 121 -2.24 7.17 2.45
N LEU A 122 -3.17 8.14 2.49
CA LEU A 122 -3.76 8.61 3.75
C LEU A 122 -4.48 7.49 4.52
N ARG A 123 -5.18 6.61 3.78
CA ARG A 123 -5.91 5.49 4.37
C ARG A 123 -4.97 4.46 4.98
N ASP A 124 -3.78 4.29 4.42
CA ASP A 124 -2.79 3.31 4.86
C ASP A 124 -1.88 3.86 5.98
N VAL A 125 -1.59 5.16 5.95
CA VAL A 125 -0.73 5.83 6.96
C VAL A 125 -1.47 6.09 8.27
N LYS A 126 -2.75 6.49 8.25
CA LYS A 126 -3.50 6.80 9.49
C LYS A 126 -3.51 5.66 10.52
N PRO A 127 -3.84 4.40 10.14
CA PRO A 127 -3.78 3.29 11.08
C PRO A 127 -2.37 3.03 11.60
N THR A 128 -1.36 3.23 10.76
CA THR A 128 0.05 3.04 11.11
C THR A 128 0.49 4.04 12.17
N VAL A 129 0.16 5.33 12.01
CA VAL A 129 0.45 6.37 13.00
C VAL A 129 -0.22 6.06 14.34
N ALA A 130 -1.51 5.66 14.31
CA ALA A 130 -2.24 5.31 15.52
C ALA A 130 -1.67 4.09 16.26
N LEU A 131 -1.12 3.10 15.53
CA LEU A 131 -0.45 1.97 16.16
C LEU A 131 0.93 2.38 16.70
N CYS A 132 1.70 3.14 15.94
CA CYS A 132 3.04 3.57 16.33
C CYS A 132 3.03 4.56 17.51
N SER A 133 1.94 5.28 17.74
CA SER A 133 1.77 6.13 18.92
C SER A 133 1.53 5.32 20.20
N MET A 134 1.15 4.05 20.11
CA MET A 134 0.96 3.18 21.28
C MET A 134 2.30 2.61 21.73
N ASP A 135 2.69 2.85 22.98
CA ASP A 135 3.92 2.29 23.55
C ASP A 135 4.00 0.75 23.51
N SER A 136 2.84 0.08 23.57
CA SER A 136 2.75 -1.38 23.52
C SER A 136 2.96 -1.99 22.14
N TYR A 137 2.88 -1.18 21.07
CA TYR A 137 3.01 -1.67 19.71
C TYR A 137 4.49 -1.88 19.34
N ALA A 138 4.87 -3.15 19.15
CA ALA A 138 6.20 -3.49 18.66
C ALA A 138 6.29 -3.22 17.15
N VAL A 139 7.04 -2.19 16.79
CA VAL A 139 7.31 -1.82 15.39
C VAL A 139 8.25 -2.87 14.77
N PRO A 140 7.90 -3.45 13.60
CA PRO A 140 8.79 -4.38 12.90
C PRO A 140 10.09 -3.71 12.46
N ASP A 141 11.21 -4.44 12.53
CA ASP A 141 12.48 -3.98 11.96
C ASP A 141 12.40 -3.99 10.42
N ALA A 142 12.61 -2.84 9.78
CA ALA A 142 12.71 -2.74 8.33
C ALA A 142 14.18 -2.56 7.87
N PRO A 143 14.51 -2.94 6.63
CA PRO A 143 15.77 -2.55 6.02
C PRO A 143 15.92 -1.02 5.92
N ASP A 144 17.14 -0.52 6.04
CA ASP A 144 17.40 0.92 5.99
C ASP A 144 17.08 1.54 4.61
N ASP A 145 17.23 0.76 3.55
CA ASP A 145 17.16 1.17 2.14
C ASP A 145 15.92 0.60 1.42
N VAL A 146 14.76 0.62 2.08
CA VAL A 146 13.51 0.24 1.41
C VAL A 146 13.09 1.34 0.44
N SER A 147 13.11 1.00 -0.84
CA SER A 147 12.54 1.82 -1.91
C SER A 147 11.57 1.00 -2.74
N LEU A 148 10.68 1.71 -3.44
CA LEU A 148 9.93 1.08 -4.52
C LEU A 148 10.89 0.55 -5.60
N PRO A 149 10.53 -0.56 -6.29
CA PRO A 149 11.36 -1.06 -7.37
C PRO A 149 11.43 -0.02 -8.50
N THR A 150 12.56 0.03 -9.21
CA THR A 150 12.63 0.87 -10.40
C THR A 150 11.67 0.34 -11.48
N PRO A 151 11.12 1.21 -12.36
CA PRO A 151 10.23 0.78 -13.43
C PRO A 151 10.83 -0.34 -14.30
N ASP A 152 12.14 -0.32 -14.54
CA ASP A 152 12.82 -1.30 -15.37
C ASP A 152 12.97 -2.67 -14.69
N ASP A 153 12.94 -2.73 -13.36
CA ASP A 153 13.01 -3.99 -12.60
C ASP A 153 11.69 -4.75 -12.57
N VAL A 154 10.58 -4.15 -13.03
CA VAL A 154 9.26 -4.77 -13.03
C VAL A 154 9.19 -5.86 -14.10
N PRO A 155 9.09 -7.16 -13.73
CA PRO A 155 9.09 -8.25 -14.69
C PRO A 155 7.78 -8.31 -15.48
N GLU A 156 7.89 -8.65 -16.76
CA GLU A 156 6.73 -8.86 -17.64
C GLU A 156 6.07 -10.23 -17.37
N GLY A 157 5.26 -10.28 -16.32
CA GLY A 157 4.29 -11.35 -16.06
C GLY A 157 4.82 -12.52 -15.23
N THR A 158 4.15 -12.78 -14.10
CA THR A 158 4.40 -13.92 -13.21
C THR A 158 3.79 -15.23 -13.71
N GLY A 159 2.91 -15.17 -14.72
CA GLY A 159 2.13 -16.30 -15.25
C GLY A 159 2.71 -16.99 -16.49
N GLN A 160 3.92 -16.64 -16.95
CA GLN A 160 4.46 -17.13 -18.24
C GLN A 160 4.47 -18.66 -18.34
N LEU A 161 4.84 -19.38 -17.28
CA LEU A 161 4.93 -20.84 -17.32
C LEU A 161 3.54 -21.50 -17.49
N GLY A 162 2.53 -21.01 -16.78
CA GLY A 162 1.15 -21.49 -16.92
C GLY A 162 0.56 -21.16 -18.29
N ASN A 163 0.79 -19.94 -18.77
CA ASN A 163 0.36 -19.49 -20.09
C ASN A 163 1.01 -20.33 -21.21
N ASN A 164 2.31 -20.62 -21.09
CA ASN A 164 3.03 -21.47 -22.05
C ASN A 164 2.46 -22.90 -22.06
N LEU A 165 2.16 -23.49 -20.90
CA LEU A 165 1.57 -24.83 -20.83
C LEU A 165 0.20 -24.87 -21.51
N LEU A 166 -0.68 -23.91 -21.22
CA LEU A 166 -1.99 -23.80 -21.85
C LEU A 166 -1.88 -23.58 -23.36
N GLN A 167 -0.90 -22.81 -23.81
CA GLN A 167 -0.65 -22.60 -25.25
C GLN A 167 -0.19 -23.88 -25.95
N VAL A 168 0.69 -24.67 -25.32
CA VAL A 168 1.11 -25.98 -25.84
C VAL A 168 -0.10 -26.93 -25.98
N VAL A 169 -0.95 -26.98 -24.95
CA VAL A 169 -2.19 -27.77 -25.00
C VAL A 169 -3.13 -27.27 -26.10
N ALA A 170 -3.30 -25.96 -26.23
CA ALA A 170 -4.12 -25.36 -27.28
C ALA A 170 -3.62 -25.73 -28.69
N VAL A 171 -2.31 -25.63 -28.93
CA VAL A 171 -1.68 -26.02 -30.21
C VAL A 171 -1.86 -27.51 -30.49
N ALA A 172 -1.60 -28.37 -29.50
CA ALA A 172 -1.78 -29.81 -29.65
C ALA A 172 -3.24 -30.16 -29.99
N GLN A 173 -4.20 -29.49 -29.36
CA GLN A 173 -5.62 -29.68 -29.60
C GLN A 173 -6.04 -29.24 -31.01
N LEU A 174 -5.52 -28.09 -31.48
CA LEU A 174 -5.74 -27.63 -32.85
C LEU A 174 -5.16 -28.61 -33.87
N LEU A 175 -3.94 -29.11 -33.63
CA LEU A 175 -3.30 -30.10 -34.50
C LEU A 175 -4.08 -31.42 -34.52
N ALA A 176 -4.56 -31.90 -33.36
CA ALA A 176 -5.38 -33.09 -33.28
C ALA A 176 -6.73 -32.92 -34.02
N GLY A 177 -7.39 -31.77 -33.83
CA GLY A 177 -8.65 -31.45 -34.50
C GLY A 177 -8.51 -31.37 -36.01
N LEU A 178 -7.52 -30.62 -36.50
CA LEU A 178 -7.19 -30.51 -37.92
C LEU A 178 -6.72 -31.84 -38.50
N GLY A 179 -5.95 -32.63 -37.74
CA GLY A 179 -5.50 -33.96 -38.12
C GLY A 179 -6.67 -34.92 -38.34
N LEU A 180 -7.65 -34.94 -37.43
CA LEU A 180 -8.86 -35.76 -37.58
C LEU A 180 -9.65 -35.38 -38.84
N ILE A 181 -9.82 -34.08 -39.10
CA ILE A 181 -10.51 -33.59 -40.31
C ILE A 181 -9.70 -33.96 -41.56
N GLY A 182 -8.38 -33.82 -41.53
CA GLY A 182 -7.49 -34.17 -42.63
C GLY A 182 -7.52 -35.66 -42.97
N VAL A 183 -7.41 -36.54 -41.98
CA VAL A 183 -7.51 -38.00 -42.18
C VAL A 183 -8.85 -38.35 -42.80
N TRP A 184 -9.95 -37.74 -42.34
CA TRP A 184 -11.27 -37.95 -42.90
C TRP A 184 -11.41 -37.48 -44.36
N LEU A 185 -10.79 -36.36 -44.75
CA LEU A 185 -10.84 -35.83 -46.11
C LEU A 185 -9.99 -36.62 -47.11
N PHE A 186 -8.85 -37.16 -46.66
CA PHE A 186 -7.81 -37.70 -47.55
C PHE A 186 -7.64 -39.22 -47.46
N THR A 187 -8.36 -39.91 -46.57
CA THR A 187 -8.20 -41.36 -46.40
C THR A 187 -9.54 -42.08 -46.22
N ASP A 188 -9.65 -43.27 -46.83
CA ASP A 188 -10.71 -44.25 -46.52
C ASP A 188 -10.39 -45.07 -45.25
N ALA A 189 -9.42 -44.60 -44.45
CA ALA A 189 -8.87 -45.35 -43.32
C ALA A 189 -9.85 -45.50 -42.14
N VAL A 190 -10.99 -44.80 -42.16
CA VAL A 190 -12.03 -44.88 -41.14
C VAL A 190 -13.19 -45.73 -41.67
N PRO A 191 -13.28 -47.03 -41.30
CA PRO A 191 -14.31 -47.92 -41.81
C PRO A 191 -15.70 -47.44 -41.37
N THR A 192 -16.66 -47.43 -42.29
CA THR A 192 -18.07 -47.15 -41.95
C THR A 192 -18.89 -48.42 -41.93
N PRO A 193 -19.68 -48.67 -40.88
CA PRO A 193 -20.69 -49.71 -40.91
C PRO A 193 -21.78 -49.30 -41.92
N GLY A 194 -21.83 -49.96 -43.08
CA GLY A 194 -22.97 -49.85 -44.01
C GLY A 194 -22.83 -48.85 -45.19
N GLY A 195 -21.65 -48.32 -45.49
CA GLY A 195 -21.40 -47.57 -46.73
C GLY A 195 -21.82 -46.09 -46.74
N TYR A 196 -22.17 -45.52 -45.59
CA TYR A 196 -22.43 -44.08 -45.42
C TYR A 196 -21.13 -43.29 -45.15
N VAL A 197 -21.17 -41.97 -45.30
CA VAL A 197 -20.07 -41.06 -44.91
C VAL A 197 -19.97 -41.01 -43.39
N ASN A 198 -18.79 -41.28 -42.81
CA ASN A 198 -18.59 -41.18 -41.36
C ASN A 198 -18.54 -39.70 -40.93
N LEU A 199 -19.53 -39.22 -40.19
CA LEU A 199 -19.52 -37.84 -39.68
C LEU A 199 -18.87 -37.70 -38.31
N VAL A 200 -18.49 -38.79 -37.65
CA VAL A 200 -17.87 -38.74 -36.32
C VAL A 200 -16.50 -38.03 -36.34
N PRO A 201 -15.56 -38.37 -37.24
CA PRO A 201 -14.25 -37.70 -37.28
C PRO A 201 -14.31 -36.17 -37.47
N PRO A 202 -15.09 -35.60 -38.41
CA PRO A 202 -15.15 -34.15 -38.56
C PRO A 202 -15.85 -33.48 -37.37
N VAL A 203 -16.87 -34.09 -36.76
CA VAL A 203 -17.53 -33.53 -35.57
C VAL A 203 -16.57 -33.48 -34.37
N VAL A 204 -15.87 -34.58 -34.09
CA VAL A 204 -14.88 -34.62 -33.00
C VAL A 204 -13.72 -33.67 -33.31
N GLY A 205 -13.25 -33.64 -34.56
CA GLY A 205 -12.20 -32.71 -34.99
C GLY A 205 -12.57 -31.25 -34.78
N LEU A 206 -13.82 -30.87 -35.05
CA LEU A 206 -14.34 -29.53 -34.78
C LEU A 206 -14.41 -29.22 -33.28
N VAL A 207 -14.79 -30.19 -32.44
CA VAL A 207 -14.78 -30.00 -30.97
C VAL A 207 -13.36 -29.75 -30.48
N PHE A 208 -12.39 -30.54 -30.93
CA PHE A 208 -10.97 -30.33 -30.61
C PHE A 208 -10.50 -28.95 -31.07
N ALA A 209 -10.76 -28.59 -32.33
CA ALA A 209 -10.40 -27.28 -32.87
C ALA A 209 -11.05 -26.13 -32.07
N GLY A 210 -12.33 -26.27 -31.70
CA GLY A 210 -13.06 -25.30 -30.89
C GLY A 210 -12.47 -25.11 -29.49
N ILE A 211 -12.12 -26.21 -28.81
CA ILE A 211 -11.45 -26.16 -27.50
C ILE A 211 -10.07 -25.50 -27.63
N GLY A 212 -9.29 -25.87 -28.65
CA GLY A 212 -7.97 -25.29 -28.89
C GLY A 212 -8.04 -23.78 -29.15
N LEU A 213 -9.00 -23.34 -29.97
CA LEU A 213 -9.23 -21.93 -30.25
C LEU A 213 -9.66 -21.16 -28.99
N PHE A 214 -10.55 -21.75 -28.19
CA PHE A 214 -10.98 -21.17 -26.92
C PHE A 214 -9.80 -20.97 -25.95
N LEU A 215 -8.99 -22.01 -25.73
CA LEU A 215 -7.80 -21.92 -24.88
C LEU A 215 -6.81 -20.87 -25.39
N PHE A 216 -6.62 -20.79 -26.71
CA PHE A 216 -5.75 -19.78 -27.33
C PHE A 216 -6.26 -18.36 -27.06
N ALA A 217 -7.56 -18.12 -27.19
CA ALA A 217 -8.17 -16.82 -26.90
C ALA A 217 -8.00 -16.43 -25.42
N VAL A 218 -8.19 -17.37 -24.49
CA VAL A 218 -7.98 -17.14 -23.05
C VAL A 218 -6.54 -16.73 -22.75
N VAL A 219 -5.56 -17.47 -23.30
CA VAL A 219 -4.13 -17.16 -23.09
C VAL A 219 -3.74 -15.83 -23.73
N ALA A 220 -4.23 -15.54 -24.94
CA ALA A 220 -3.95 -14.28 -25.62
C ALA A 220 -4.47 -13.08 -24.80
N ASN A 221 -5.68 -13.20 -24.24
CA ASN A 221 -6.24 -12.18 -23.37
C ASN A 221 -5.45 -12.02 -22.06
N ALA A 222 -5.05 -13.13 -21.43
CA ALA A 222 -4.23 -13.09 -20.22
C ALA A 222 -2.89 -12.39 -20.46
N ARG A 223 -2.20 -12.71 -21.56
CA ARG A 223 -0.91 -12.10 -21.91
C ARG A 223 -1.01 -10.60 -22.14
N LEU A 224 -2.09 -10.15 -22.80
CA LEU A 224 -2.32 -8.72 -23.01
C LEU A 224 -2.57 -8.02 -21.68
N SER A 225 -3.47 -8.56 -20.84
CA SER A 225 -3.76 -8.00 -19.52
C SER A 225 -2.52 -7.91 -18.62
N ASP A 226 -1.68 -8.96 -18.59
CA ASP A 226 -0.46 -8.95 -17.78
C ASP A 226 0.52 -7.88 -18.25
N ARG A 227 0.67 -7.71 -19.57
CA ARG A 227 1.51 -6.66 -20.14
C ARG A 227 0.98 -5.26 -19.79
N PHE A 228 -0.33 -5.03 -19.95
CA PHE A 228 -0.92 -3.74 -19.61
C PHE A 228 -0.76 -3.40 -18.13
N ARG A 229 -0.95 -4.38 -17.23
CA ARG A 229 -0.74 -4.18 -15.80
C ARG A 229 0.71 -3.85 -15.46
N ALA A 230 1.66 -4.51 -16.12
CA ALA A 230 3.08 -4.23 -15.93
C ALA A 230 3.44 -2.82 -16.45
N GLU A 231 2.94 -2.44 -17.63
CA GLU A 231 3.14 -1.09 -18.19
C GLU A 231 2.49 -0.02 -17.29
N GLU A 232 1.25 -0.23 -16.84
CA GLU A 232 0.54 0.65 -15.91
C GLU A 232 1.33 0.81 -14.61
N PHE A 233 1.80 -0.28 -14.01
CA PHE A 233 2.60 -0.22 -12.77
C PHE A 233 3.91 0.56 -12.96
N ARG A 234 4.59 0.42 -14.10
CA ARG A 234 5.78 1.21 -14.44
C ARG A 234 5.46 2.69 -14.59
N ASP A 235 4.33 3.02 -15.21
CA ASP A 235 3.91 4.41 -15.37
C ASP A 235 3.60 5.05 -14.01
N ARG A 236 2.99 4.30 -13.08
CA ARG A 236 2.78 4.73 -11.70
C ARG A 236 4.09 4.98 -10.95
N LEU A 237 5.06 4.08 -11.09
CA LEU A 237 6.40 4.24 -10.50
C LEU A 237 7.13 5.49 -11.02
N ARG A 238 7.02 5.79 -12.32
CA ARG A 238 7.58 7.04 -12.88
C ARG A 238 6.85 8.27 -12.36
N ALA A 239 5.52 8.21 -12.28
CA ALA A 239 4.73 9.30 -11.73
C ALA A 239 5.04 9.58 -10.25
N THR A 240 5.52 8.58 -9.49
CA THR A 240 6.02 8.74 -8.13
C THR A 240 7.44 9.31 -8.01
N GLY A 241 8.14 9.58 -9.12
CA GLY A 241 9.50 10.11 -9.05
C GLY A 241 10.58 9.09 -8.68
N VAL A 242 10.26 7.79 -8.65
CA VAL A 242 11.22 6.72 -8.31
C VAL A 242 12.39 6.63 -9.32
N ASP A 243 12.16 7.06 -10.56
CA ASP A 243 13.15 6.99 -11.65
C ASP A 243 14.03 8.25 -11.72
N ASP A 244 13.40 9.43 -11.69
CA ASP A 244 14.06 10.72 -11.93
C ASP A 244 14.32 11.54 -10.64
N GLY A 245 13.79 11.11 -9.50
CA GLY A 245 13.82 11.86 -8.23
C GLY A 245 12.85 13.06 -8.18
N ASP A 246 12.07 13.26 -9.25
CA ASP A 246 11.13 14.38 -9.36
C ASP A 246 9.84 14.08 -8.60
N ARG A 247 9.58 14.88 -7.56
CA ARG A 247 8.40 14.77 -6.70
C ARG A 247 7.11 15.13 -7.46
N PRO A 248 5.99 14.40 -7.29
CA PRO A 248 4.73 14.70 -7.94
C PRO A 248 4.23 16.16 -7.72
N ASP A 249 3.76 16.80 -8.78
CA ASP A 249 3.32 18.22 -8.79
C ASP A 249 2.20 18.56 -7.79
N PHE A 250 1.39 17.58 -7.40
CA PHE A 250 0.27 17.80 -6.47
C PHE A 250 0.70 17.88 -5.00
N LEU A 251 1.96 17.56 -4.71
CA LEU A 251 2.49 17.58 -3.37
C LEU A 251 2.77 19.03 -2.92
N PRO A 252 2.53 19.36 -1.64
CA PRO A 252 2.87 20.68 -1.13
C PRO A 252 4.37 20.95 -1.33
N PRO A 253 4.76 22.15 -1.81
CA PRO A 253 6.17 22.49 -1.96
C PRO A 253 6.86 22.47 -0.59
N LEU A 254 7.96 21.72 -0.47
CA LEU A 254 8.73 21.66 0.77
C LEU A 254 9.82 22.74 0.73
N GLU A 255 10.02 23.44 1.84
CA GLU A 255 11.18 24.32 1.98
C GLU A 255 12.45 23.46 2.01
N GLY A 256 13.25 23.50 0.94
CA GLY A 256 14.49 22.73 0.82
C GLY A 256 14.49 21.63 -0.25
N SER A 257 13.35 21.29 -0.83
CA SER A 257 13.34 20.51 -2.07
C SER A 257 13.70 21.45 -3.23
N GLU A 258 14.96 21.41 -3.69
CA GLU A 258 15.39 22.03 -4.94
C GLU A 258 14.63 21.39 -6.09
N THR A 259 13.39 21.84 -6.31
CA THR A 259 12.70 21.66 -7.57
C THR A 259 13.56 22.38 -8.59
N ALA A 260 14.35 21.62 -9.34
CA ALA A 260 14.99 22.07 -10.56
C ALA A 260 13.89 22.35 -11.58
N SER A 261 13.10 23.39 -11.35
CA SER A 261 12.37 24.11 -12.36
C SER A 261 13.43 24.52 -13.38
N THR A 262 13.59 23.70 -14.41
CA THR A 262 14.24 24.11 -15.65
C THR A 262 13.34 25.20 -16.21
N GLY A 263 13.60 26.43 -15.74
CA GLY A 263 13.02 27.64 -16.25
C GLY A 263 13.37 27.69 -17.72
N SER A 264 12.38 27.33 -18.56
CA SER A 264 12.36 27.69 -19.96
C SER A 264 12.36 29.21 -20.01
N THR A 265 13.57 29.78 -19.96
CA THR A 265 13.82 31.16 -20.33
C THR A 265 13.68 31.19 -21.85
N ALA A 266 12.43 31.33 -22.29
CA ALA A 266 12.15 31.95 -23.57
C ALA A 266 12.59 33.41 -23.43
N ALA A 267 13.87 33.65 -23.72
CA ALA A 267 14.40 34.99 -23.90
C ALA A 267 13.71 35.60 -25.12
N ASP A 268 12.82 36.54 -24.81
CA ASP A 268 12.24 37.50 -25.72
C ASP A 268 13.32 38.46 -26.26
N GLU A 269 13.03 39.04 -27.42
CA GLU A 269 13.68 40.20 -28.04
C GLU A 269 15.19 40.12 -28.37
N THR A 270 15.48 39.71 -29.61
CA THR A 270 16.44 40.47 -30.43
C THR A 270 15.67 41.27 -31.47
N GLY A 271 15.43 42.53 -31.11
CA GLY A 271 15.16 43.59 -32.07
C GLY A 271 16.34 43.72 -33.03
N ASP A 272 16.00 43.87 -34.30
CA ASP A 272 16.89 44.18 -35.40
C ASP A 272 17.08 45.70 -35.49
N PRO A 273 18.33 46.19 -35.48
CA PRO A 273 18.64 47.46 -36.12
C PRO A 273 19.82 47.28 -37.09
N ASP A 274 19.52 47.26 -38.40
CA ASP A 274 20.07 48.16 -39.44
C ASP A 274 19.77 47.65 -40.86
#